data_AF-A0A8H3I2D2-F1
#
_entry.id   AF-A0A8H3I2D2-F1
#
_cell.length_a   1.000
_cell.length_b   1.000
_cell.length_c   1.000
_cell.angle_alpha   90.00
_cell.angle_beta   90.00
_cell.angle_gamma   90.00
#
_symmetry.space_group_name_H-M   'P 1'
#
loop_
_entity.id
_entity.type
_entity.pdbx_description
1 polymer ?
#
loop_
_entity_poly.entity_id
_entity_poly.type
_entity_poly.pdbx_seq_one_letter_code
_entity_poly.pdbx_strand_id
1 'polypeptide(L)'
;MEQNQEYTVIVRGHEFLLDQSQIEFDSPNFFTACFLGDFNEAQSRTLRLSRDPELFQIILNYLCGYTVLPLRDDFAPAFMTHETVLTNLRADALFYQLDGLVQQCNAMIKQPVPGGWRGQYLVLGSQYKHAEIEDIDTQMTAAILSKGWKTRIDKDALQKEPFLSLERPDSRNGFAALRELAAVERFVVAQFEEYATGAWCLVGWNVRKIIGTWEVSSQLMVVLKQAGL
;
A
#
# COMPACT_ATOMS: atom_id res chain seq x y z
N MET A 1 4.28 -46.65 -18.40
CA MET A 1 4.84 -45.29 -18.38
C MET A 1 3.84 -44.45 -19.13
N GLU A 2 2.91 -43.80 -18.42
CA GLU A 2 1.92 -42.93 -19.05
C GLU A 2 2.66 -41.75 -19.66
N GLN A 3 2.41 -41.47 -20.94
CA GLN A 3 2.94 -40.28 -21.60
C GLN A 3 2.35 -39.07 -20.88
N ASN A 4 3.20 -38.18 -20.35
CA ASN A 4 2.75 -36.89 -19.85
C ASN A 4 2.09 -36.15 -21.01
N GLN A 5 0.77 -36.07 -20.98
CA GLN A 5 -0.01 -35.43 -22.02
C GLN A 5 0.17 -33.92 -21.90
N GLU A 6 0.77 -33.31 -22.93
CA GLU A 6 1.03 -31.86 -22.97
C GLU A 6 -0.14 -31.12 -23.64
N TYR A 7 -0.43 -29.94 -23.10
CA TYR A 7 -1.46 -29.00 -23.54
C TYR A 7 -0.83 -27.63 -23.74
N THR A 8 -1.24 -26.93 -24.79
CA THR A 8 -0.67 -25.63 -25.16
C THR A 8 -1.67 -24.52 -24.88
N VAL A 9 -1.27 -23.51 -24.12
CA VAL A 9 -2.02 -22.27 -23.93
C VAL A 9 -1.27 -21.12 -24.58
N ILE A 10 -1.93 -20.41 -25.49
CA ILE A 10 -1.37 -19.30 -26.25
C ILE A 10 -1.99 -17.99 -25.74
N VAL A 11 -1.21 -17.15 -25.07
CA VAL A 11 -1.65 -15.86 -24.52
C VAL A 11 -1.02 -14.72 -25.31
N ARG A 12 -1.83 -14.00 -26.11
CA ARG A 12 -1.35 -12.93 -27.01
C ARG A 12 -0.11 -13.33 -27.83
N GLY A 13 -0.10 -14.57 -28.33
CA GLY A 13 1.00 -15.11 -29.13
C GLY A 13 2.16 -15.72 -28.34
N HIS A 14 2.15 -15.67 -27.01
CA HIS A 14 3.11 -16.37 -26.16
C HIS A 14 2.60 -17.77 -25.83
N GLU A 15 3.42 -18.79 -26.10
CA GLU A 15 3.09 -20.19 -25.87
C GLU A 15 3.54 -20.65 -24.48
N PHE A 16 2.62 -21.28 -23.76
CA PHE A 16 2.85 -21.91 -22.47
C PHE A 16 2.43 -23.38 -22.56
N LEU A 17 3.31 -24.27 -22.10
CA LEU A 17 3.05 -25.71 -22.05
C LEU A 17 2.61 -26.10 -20.65
N LEU A 18 1.53 -26.86 -20.58
CA LEU A 18 0.98 -27.42 -19.35
C LEU A 18 0.85 -28.93 -19.49
N ASP A 19 1.06 -29.66 -18.40
CA ASP A 19 0.69 -31.06 -18.27
C ASP A 19 -0.69 -31.22 -17.59
N GLN A 20 -1.19 -32.45 -17.57
CA GLN A 20 -2.48 -32.75 -16.95
C GLN A 20 -2.51 -32.42 -15.45
N SER A 21 -1.42 -32.66 -14.71
CA SER A 21 -1.36 -32.41 -13.27
C SER A 21 -1.48 -30.91 -12.95
N GLN A 22 -0.89 -30.06 -13.79
CA GLN A 22 -1.01 -28.61 -13.67
C GLN A 22 -2.42 -28.13 -13.99
N ILE A 23 -3.07 -28.72 -15.00
CA ILE A 23 -4.47 -28.41 -15.34
C ILE A 23 -5.41 -28.76 -14.18
N GLU A 24 -5.17 -29.88 -13.51
CA GLU A 24 -6.02 -30.39 -12.42
C GLU A 24 -5.75 -29.75 -11.03
N PHE A 25 -4.64 -29.01 -10.87
CA PHE A 25 -4.14 -28.56 -9.57
C PHE A 25 -5.17 -27.81 -8.70
N ASP A 26 -5.90 -26.86 -9.29
CA ASP A 26 -6.97 -26.10 -8.61
C ASP A 26 -8.30 -26.40 -9.31
N SER A 27 -8.61 -27.68 -9.44
CA SER A 27 -9.83 -28.14 -10.12
C SER A 27 -11.06 -28.10 -9.19
N PRO A 28 -12.27 -27.87 -9.73
CA PRO A 28 -12.55 -27.55 -11.14
C PRO A 28 -12.14 -26.11 -11.49
N ASN A 29 -11.57 -25.94 -12.68
CA ASN A 29 -11.19 -24.64 -13.22
C ASN A 29 -11.42 -24.54 -14.73
N PHE A 30 -11.18 -23.36 -15.29
CA PHE A 30 -11.35 -23.08 -16.71
C PHE A 30 -10.56 -24.05 -17.61
N PHE A 31 -9.33 -24.41 -17.26
CA PHE A 31 -8.50 -25.33 -18.06
C PHE A 31 -9.03 -26.76 -18.03
N THR A 32 -9.50 -27.25 -16.87
CA THR A 32 -10.15 -28.56 -16.79
C THR A 32 -11.39 -28.61 -17.67
N ALA A 33 -12.19 -27.54 -17.70
CA ALA A 33 -13.36 -27.45 -18.56
C ALA A 33 -12.97 -27.48 -20.05
N CYS A 34 -11.96 -26.70 -20.46
CA CYS A 34 -11.53 -26.61 -21.85
C CYS A 34 -10.83 -27.87 -22.37
N PHE A 35 -9.88 -28.44 -21.60
CA PHE A 35 -9.01 -29.51 -22.08
C PHE A 35 -9.49 -30.92 -21.75
N LEU A 36 -10.24 -31.09 -20.66
CA LEU A 36 -10.74 -32.39 -20.19
C LEU A 36 -12.26 -32.56 -20.38
N GLY A 37 -12.94 -31.50 -20.84
CA GLY A 37 -14.35 -31.54 -21.22
C GLY A 37 -14.57 -31.88 -22.70
N ASP A 38 -15.78 -31.59 -23.20
CA ASP A 38 -16.21 -31.94 -24.56
C ASP A 38 -15.96 -30.83 -25.61
N PHE A 39 -15.13 -29.84 -25.29
CA PHE A 39 -14.86 -28.71 -26.18
C PHE A 39 -13.84 -29.05 -27.29
N ASN A 40 -13.79 -28.23 -28.35
CA ASN A 40 -12.83 -28.41 -29.46
C ASN A 40 -11.37 -28.33 -28.98
N GLU A 41 -11.12 -27.60 -27.91
CA GLU A 41 -9.84 -27.45 -27.24
C GLU A 41 -9.35 -28.77 -26.63
N ALA A 42 -10.24 -29.67 -26.22
CA ALA A 42 -9.87 -31.01 -25.76
C ALA A 42 -9.29 -31.88 -26.89
N GLN A 43 -9.79 -31.69 -28.12
CA GLN A 43 -9.29 -32.40 -29.31
C GLN A 43 -7.98 -31.79 -29.81
N SER A 44 -7.92 -30.47 -29.94
CA SER A 44 -6.76 -29.75 -30.46
C SER A 44 -5.62 -29.57 -29.44
N ARG A 45 -5.93 -29.76 -28.14
CA ARG A 45 -5.03 -29.53 -27.00
C ARG A 45 -4.39 -28.14 -27.01
N THR A 46 -5.03 -27.19 -27.67
CA THR A 46 -4.53 -25.82 -27.84
C THR A 46 -5.64 -24.84 -27.48
N LEU A 47 -5.35 -23.92 -26.57
CA LEU A 47 -6.26 -22.88 -26.11
C LEU A 47 -5.66 -21.50 -26.38
N ARG A 48 -6.43 -20.58 -26.97
CA ARG A 48 -5.98 -19.21 -27.26
C ARG A 48 -6.70 -18.20 -26.38
N LEU A 49 -5.93 -17.33 -25.72
CA LEU A 49 -6.43 -16.36 -24.75
C LEU A 49 -5.95 -14.94 -25.06
N SER A 50 -6.84 -13.98 -24.83
CA SER A 50 -6.55 -12.54 -24.97
C SER A 50 -6.23 -11.89 -23.61
N ARG A 51 -5.38 -12.57 -22.81
CA ARG A 51 -4.97 -12.16 -21.46
C ARG A 51 -3.55 -11.62 -21.45
N ASP A 52 -3.07 -11.18 -20.30
CA ASP A 52 -1.72 -10.65 -20.18
C ASP A 52 -0.70 -11.78 -20.00
N PRO A 53 0.33 -11.90 -20.86
CA PRO A 53 1.29 -13.01 -20.79
C PRO A 53 2.18 -12.93 -19.53
N GLU A 54 2.47 -11.73 -19.01
CA GLU A 54 3.30 -11.60 -17.80
C GLU A 54 2.52 -12.04 -16.55
N LEU A 55 1.23 -11.67 -16.45
CA LEU A 55 0.37 -12.21 -15.39
C LEU A 55 0.14 -13.70 -15.54
N PHE A 56 0.01 -14.19 -16.78
CA PHE A 56 -0.15 -15.62 -17.03
C PHE A 56 1.05 -16.44 -16.55
N GLN A 57 2.27 -15.89 -16.59
CA GLN A 57 3.44 -16.56 -16.01
C GLN A 57 3.27 -16.84 -14.51
N ILE A 58 2.62 -15.93 -13.78
CA ILE A 58 2.30 -16.12 -12.36
C ILE A 58 1.25 -17.22 -12.19
N ILE A 59 0.22 -17.22 -13.05
CA ILE A 59 -0.80 -18.29 -13.09
C ILE A 59 -0.14 -19.64 -13.33
N LEU A 60 0.77 -19.75 -14.31
CA LEU A 60 1.47 -20.98 -14.60
C LEU A 60 2.27 -21.48 -13.38
N ASN A 61 3.01 -20.58 -12.71
CA ASN A 61 3.74 -20.94 -11.50
C ASN A 61 2.80 -21.44 -10.38
N TYR A 62 1.63 -20.83 -10.24
CA TYR A 62 0.60 -21.28 -9.30
C TYR A 62 0.10 -22.68 -9.65
N LEU A 63 -0.16 -22.97 -10.93
CA LEU A 63 -0.59 -24.29 -11.41
C LEU A 63 0.50 -25.37 -11.25
N CYS A 64 1.78 -24.97 -11.23
CA CYS A 64 2.88 -25.86 -10.80
C CYS A 64 2.88 -26.17 -9.29
N GLY A 65 1.98 -25.58 -8.51
CA GLY A 65 1.90 -25.71 -7.06
C GLY A 65 2.86 -24.80 -6.29
N TYR A 66 3.46 -23.79 -6.93
CA TYR A 66 4.30 -22.83 -6.22
C TYR A 66 3.48 -21.81 -5.44
N THR A 67 4.04 -21.38 -4.32
CA THR A 67 3.55 -20.21 -3.58
C THR A 67 3.92 -18.94 -4.37
N VAL A 68 2.93 -18.31 -4.98
CA VAL A 68 3.12 -17.11 -5.82
C VAL A 68 2.86 -15.78 -5.10
N LEU A 69 2.33 -15.83 -3.87
CA LEU A 69 2.09 -14.66 -3.01
C LEU A 69 2.84 -14.81 -1.67
N PRO A 70 3.35 -13.72 -1.07
CA PRO A 70 3.28 -12.32 -1.54
C PRO A 70 4.14 -12.09 -2.80
N LEU A 71 3.71 -11.14 -3.63
CA LEU A 71 4.55 -10.66 -4.74
C LEU A 71 5.77 -9.94 -4.16
N ARG A 72 6.91 -10.04 -4.82
CA ARG A 72 8.10 -9.27 -4.43
C ARG A 72 7.86 -7.78 -4.70
N ASP A 73 8.42 -6.92 -3.85
CA ASP A 73 8.27 -5.45 -3.96
C ASP A 73 8.83 -4.90 -5.29
N ASP A 74 9.83 -5.58 -5.88
CA ASP A 74 10.44 -5.24 -7.16
C ASP A 74 9.72 -5.83 -8.38
N PHE A 75 8.69 -6.67 -8.16
CA PHE A 75 7.94 -7.30 -9.24
C PHE A 75 6.77 -6.42 -9.66
N ALA A 76 6.92 -5.77 -10.81
CA ALA A 76 5.82 -5.17 -11.55
C ALA A 76 6.14 -5.21 -13.06
N PRO A 77 5.24 -5.75 -13.91
CA PRO A 77 5.29 -5.56 -15.35
C PRO A 77 5.52 -4.10 -15.71
N ALA A 78 6.21 -3.83 -16.82
CA ALA A 78 6.61 -2.47 -17.22
C ALA A 78 5.45 -1.46 -17.33
N PHE A 79 4.22 -1.95 -17.45
CA PHE A 79 2.98 -1.19 -17.61
C PHE A 79 2.03 -1.29 -16.40
N MET A 80 2.44 -1.90 -15.29
CA MET A 80 1.65 -2.03 -14.06
C MET A 80 2.41 -1.47 -12.86
N THR A 81 1.68 -0.96 -11.87
CA THR A 81 2.22 -0.73 -10.52
C THR A 81 2.05 -1.99 -9.67
N HIS A 82 2.87 -2.19 -8.64
CA HIS A 82 2.78 -3.33 -7.73
C HIS A 82 1.35 -3.57 -7.18
N GLU A 83 0.63 -2.49 -6.81
CA GLU A 83 -0.76 -2.55 -6.35
C GLU A 83 -1.73 -3.05 -7.43
N THR A 84 -1.53 -2.62 -8.69
CA THR A 84 -2.37 -3.06 -9.81
C THR A 84 -2.08 -4.51 -10.21
N VAL A 85 -0.86 -5.03 -10.00
CA VAL A 85 -0.53 -6.44 -10.28
C VAL A 85 -1.41 -7.38 -9.46
N LEU A 86 -1.52 -7.16 -8.15
CA LEU A 86 -2.34 -8.03 -7.30
C LEU A 86 -3.83 -7.97 -7.68
N THR A 87 -4.32 -6.77 -8.05
CA THR A 87 -5.71 -6.59 -8.47
C THR A 87 -5.99 -7.28 -9.80
N ASN A 88 -5.07 -7.16 -10.77
CA ASN A 88 -5.19 -7.79 -12.09
C ASN A 88 -4.99 -9.30 -12.02
N LEU A 89 -4.05 -9.79 -11.20
CA LEU A 89 -3.87 -11.21 -10.94
C LEU A 89 -5.13 -11.83 -10.35
N ARG A 90 -5.79 -11.14 -9.41
CA ARG A 90 -7.10 -11.57 -8.88
C ARG A 90 -8.17 -11.63 -9.98
N ALA A 91 -8.20 -10.67 -10.89
CA ALA A 91 -9.16 -10.66 -11.99
C ALA A 91 -8.93 -11.82 -12.97
N ASP A 92 -7.68 -12.17 -13.25
CA ASP A 92 -7.33 -13.32 -14.08
C ASP A 92 -7.60 -14.65 -13.35
N ALA A 93 -7.30 -14.75 -12.05
CA ALA A 93 -7.65 -15.92 -11.24
C ALA A 93 -9.16 -16.18 -11.23
N LEU A 94 -9.99 -15.13 -11.14
CA LEU A 94 -11.45 -15.23 -11.27
C LEU A 94 -11.87 -15.71 -12.67
N PHE A 95 -11.23 -15.19 -13.72
CA PHE A 95 -11.51 -15.61 -15.09
C PHE A 95 -11.19 -17.10 -15.31
N TYR A 96 -10.05 -17.56 -14.79
CA TYR A 96 -9.64 -18.95 -14.87
C TYR A 96 -10.33 -19.87 -13.85
N GLN A 97 -11.18 -19.33 -12.98
CA GLN A 97 -11.86 -20.08 -11.92
C GLN A 97 -10.88 -20.81 -10.99
N LEU A 98 -9.78 -20.15 -10.63
CA LEU A 98 -8.77 -20.66 -9.71
C LEU A 98 -9.11 -20.21 -8.29
N ASP A 99 -10.07 -20.88 -7.66
CA ASP A 99 -10.64 -20.49 -6.38
C ASP A 99 -9.58 -20.39 -5.27
N GLY A 100 -8.60 -21.30 -5.25
CA GLY A 100 -7.50 -21.24 -4.32
C GLY A 100 -6.67 -19.95 -4.49
N LEU A 101 -6.35 -19.57 -5.72
CA LEU A 101 -5.60 -18.34 -6.00
C LEU A 101 -6.42 -17.09 -5.72
N VAL A 102 -7.73 -17.11 -6.01
CA VAL A 102 -8.66 -16.03 -5.65
C VAL A 102 -8.68 -15.81 -4.14
N GLN A 103 -8.72 -16.89 -3.35
CA GLN A 103 -8.65 -16.81 -1.89
C GLN A 103 -7.32 -16.24 -1.41
N GLN A 104 -6.19 -16.66 -1.99
CA GLN A 104 -4.87 -16.10 -1.65
C GLN A 104 -4.79 -14.61 -1.99
N CYS A 105 -5.27 -14.19 -3.16
CA CYS A 105 -5.32 -12.77 -3.54
C CYS A 105 -6.23 -11.98 -2.59
N ASN A 106 -7.41 -12.49 -2.27
CA ASN A 106 -8.33 -11.87 -1.31
C ASN A 106 -7.71 -11.78 0.08
N ALA A 107 -6.98 -12.82 0.51
CA ALA A 107 -6.24 -12.80 1.75
C ALA A 107 -5.17 -11.72 1.74
N MET A 108 -4.40 -11.53 0.66
CA MET A 108 -3.43 -10.43 0.57
C MET A 108 -4.09 -9.04 0.54
N ILE A 109 -5.26 -8.92 -0.08
CA ILE A 109 -6.04 -7.67 -0.10
C ILE A 109 -6.65 -7.37 1.29
N LYS A 110 -7.15 -8.40 1.98
CA LYS A 110 -7.81 -8.31 3.29
C LYS A 110 -6.84 -8.34 4.46
N GLN A 111 -5.69 -9.00 4.34
CA GLN A 111 -4.64 -9.01 5.34
C GLN A 111 -4.11 -7.58 5.40
N PRO A 112 -4.23 -6.91 6.56
CA PRO A 112 -3.36 -5.79 6.84
C PRO A 112 -1.97 -6.41 6.81
N VAL A 113 -1.20 -6.08 5.78
CA VAL A 113 0.16 -6.55 5.58
C VAL A 113 0.88 -6.48 6.92
N PRO A 114 1.33 -7.60 7.52
CA PRO A 114 2.12 -7.55 8.74
C PRO A 114 3.46 -6.91 8.36
N GLY A 115 3.54 -5.59 8.53
CA GLY A 115 4.70 -4.78 8.12
C GLY A 115 4.51 -3.92 6.86
N GLY A 116 3.35 -3.92 6.22
CA GLY A 116 3.05 -3.01 5.09
C GLY A 116 2.20 -1.83 5.55
N TRP A 117 2.80 -0.66 5.44
CA TRP A 117 2.39 0.60 6.05
C TRP A 117 1.11 1.16 5.41
N ARG A 118 -0.07 0.64 5.77
CA ARG A 118 -1.40 1.16 5.31
C ARG A 118 -1.89 2.43 6.04
N GLY A 119 -1.03 3.16 6.73
CA GLY A 119 -1.40 4.50 7.19
C GLY A 119 -1.23 5.48 6.03
N GLN A 120 -2.35 5.96 5.46
CA GLN A 120 -2.34 7.13 4.58
C GLN A 120 -1.85 8.38 5.30
N TYR A 121 -1.85 8.34 6.64
CA TYR A 121 -1.44 9.43 7.50
C TYR A 121 -0.16 9.08 8.27
N LEU A 122 0.78 10.01 8.25
CA LEU A 122 1.99 9.98 9.07
C LEU A 122 1.84 11.02 10.17
N VAL A 123 2.08 10.62 11.41
CA VAL A 123 2.11 11.49 12.57
C VAL A 123 3.56 11.67 12.99
N LEU A 124 3.99 12.92 13.07
CA LEU A 124 5.25 13.34 13.65
C LEU A 124 4.95 13.93 15.02
N GLY A 125 5.66 13.50 16.05
CA GLY A 125 5.47 14.00 17.40
C GLY A 125 6.77 14.38 18.06
N SER A 126 6.70 15.37 18.94
CA SER A 126 7.86 15.84 19.70
C SER A 126 7.40 16.35 21.06
N GLN A 127 8.20 16.10 22.09
CA GLN A 127 8.02 16.70 23.40
C GLN A 127 9.22 17.58 23.72
N TYR A 128 8.97 18.81 24.12
CA TYR A 128 10.00 19.80 24.41
C TYR A 128 9.57 20.70 25.56
N LYS A 129 10.55 21.40 26.12
CA LYS A 129 10.38 22.32 27.24
C LYS A 129 10.73 23.72 26.80
N HIS A 130 10.02 24.72 27.32
CA HIS A 130 10.22 26.12 26.97
C HIS A 130 9.68 27.07 28.06
N ALA A 131 10.08 28.34 28.00
CA ALA A 131 9.50 29.38 28.85
C ALA A 131 8.07 29.77 28.37
N GLU A 132 7.22 30.22 29.28
CA GLU A 132 5.77 30.40 29.03
C GLU A 132 5.44 31.38 27.89
N ILE A 133 6.25 32.43 27.71
CA ILE A 133 6.00 33.54 26.78
C ILE A 133 6.79 33.38 25.46
N GLU A 134 7.34 32.20 25.18
CA GLU A 134 8.09 31.99 23.94
C GLU A 134 7.19 32.01 22.69
N ASP A 135 7.69 32.65 21.64
CA ASP A 135 7.05 32.63 20.32
C ASP A 135 7.14 31.26 19.65
N ILE A 136 6.37 31.11 18.56
CA ILE A 136 6.25 29.84 17.84
C ILE A 136 7.57 29.38 17.20
N ASP A 137 8.46 30.28 16.77
CA ASP A 137 9.73 29.91 16.15
C ASP A 137 10.69 29.33 17.17
N THR A 138 10.73 29.92 18.36
CA THR A 138 11.53 29.40 19.47
C THR A 138 11.02 28.03 19.90
N GLN A 139 9.70 27.86 20.03
CA GLN A 139 9.07 26.58 20.35
C GLN A 139 9.36 25.50 19.28
N MET A 140 9.24 25.81 17.99
CA MET A 140 9.54 24.84 16.93
C MET A 140 11.03 24.49 16.88
N THR A 141 11.92 25.43 17.15
CA THR A 141 13.36 25.14 17.28
C THR A 141 13.65 24.15 18.41
N ALA A 142 13.02 24.35 19.58
CA ALA A 142 13.13 23.42 20.69
C ALA A 142 12.54 22.03 20.34
N ALA A 143 11.43 21.99 19.59
CA ALA A 143 10.81 20.75 19.12
C ALA A 143 11.70 19.98 18.13
N ILE A 144 12.44 20.68 17.26
CA ILE A 144 13.38 20.07 16.30
C ILE A 144 14.57 19.45 17.03
N LEU A 145 15.08 20.13 18.07
CA LEU A 145 16.26 19.69 18.82
C LEU A 145 15.95 18.56 19.82
N SER A 146 14.68 18.32 20.13
CA SER A 146 14.29 17.25 21.05
C SER A 146 14.11 15.91 20.34
N LYS A 147 13.89 14.84 21.12
CA LYS A 147 13.72 13.49 20.58
C LYS A 147 12.32 13.33 19.98
N GLY A 148 12.22 13.58 18.68
CA GLY A 148 11.02 13.30 17.89
C GLY A 148 10.70 11.82 17.79
N TRP A 149 9.43 11.52 17.49
CA TRP A 149 8.94 10.20 17.14
C TRP A 149 8.02 10.32 15.92
N LYS A 150 7.88 9.21 15.20
CA LYS A 150 6.97 9.11 14.07
C LYS A 150 6.18 7.82 14.13
N THR A 151 4.89 7.89 13.78
CA THR A 151 4.02 6.71 13.68
C THR A 151 3.02 6.92 12.57
N ARG A 152 2.42 5.84 12.07
CA ARG A 152 1.36 5.90 11.06
C ARG A 152 0.02 5.57 11.68
N ILE A 153 -1.02 6.22 11.18
CA ILE A 153 -2.40 6.00 11.63
C ILE A 153 -3.34 5.82 10.43
N ASP A 154 -4.46 5.16 10.68
CA ASP A 154 -5.57 5.08 9.73
C ASP A 154 -6.45 6.33 9.81
N LYS A 155 -7.44 6.39 8.92
CA LYS A 155 -8.41 7.49 8.87
C LYS A 155 -9.33 7.53 10.09
N ASP A 156 -9.60 6.38 10.70
CA ASP A 156 -10.55 6.26 11.81
C ASP A 156 -9.94 6.82 13.11
N ALA A 157 -8.62 6.72 13.27
CA ALA A 157 -7.87 7.35 14.35
C ALA A 157 -8.03 8.88 14.34
N LEU A 158 -8.12 9.51 13.16
CA LEU A 158 -8.34 10.96 13.05
C LEU A 158 -9.69 11.42 13.62
N GLN A 159 -10.64 10.51 13.82
CA GLN A 159 -11.96 10.81 14.40
C GLN A 159 -11.96 10.75 15.94
N LYS A 160 -10.77 10.65 16.57
CA LYS A 160 -10.61 10.57 18.02
C LYS A 160 -9.63 11.64 18.51
N GLU A 161 -9.74 12.04 19.77
CA GLU A 161 -8.72 12.89 20.40
C GLU A 161 -7.34 12.18 20.41
N PRO A 162 -6.22 12.92 20.23
CA PRO A 162 -6.13 14.37 20.11
C PRO A 162 -6.33 14.92 18.68
N PHE A 163 -6.71 14.08 17.70
CA PHE A 163 -6.76 14.45 16.29
C PHE A 163 -8.00 15.26 15.87
N LEU A 164 -9.07 15.25 16.68
CA LEU A 164 -10.25 16.09 16.45
C LEU A 164 -9.96 17.58 16.59
N SER A 165 -8.98 17.93 17.44
CA SER A 165 -8.57 19.30 17.76
C SER A 165 -7.33 19.76 16.98
N LEU A 166 -7.11 19.19 15.79
CA LEU A 166 -6.04 19.63 14.89
C LEU A 166 -6.36 21.02 14.32
N GLU A 167 -5.39 21.92 14.44
CA GLU A 167 -5.30 23.15 13.68
C GLU A 167 -5.07 22.83 12.21
N ARG A 168 -5.85 23.45 11.32
CA ARG A 168 -5.80 23.20 9.89
C ARG A 168 -5.08 24.34 9.17
N PRO A 169 -4.25 24.05 8.15
CA PRO A 169 -3.67 25.10 7.30
C PRO A 169 -4.75 26.01 6.71
N ASP A 170 -5.83 25.42 6.19
CA ASP A 170 -6.89 26.13 5.46
C ASP A 170 -7.79 27.00 6.34
N SER A 171 -7.79 26.79 7.66
CA SER A 171 -8.67 27.51 8.58
C SER A 171 -8.07 28.83 9.08
N ARG A 172 -6.84 29.17 8.68
CA ARG A 172 -6.10 30.31 9.24
C ARG A 172 -5.68 31.30 8.16
N ASN A 173 -5.88 32.59 8.43
CA ASN A 173 -5.59 33.70 7.50
C ASN A 173 -4.68 34.75 8.17
N GLY A 174 -3.92 35.49 7.36
CA GLY A 174 -3.08 36.61 7.81
C GLY A 174 -1.63 36.24 8.12
N PHE A 175 -0.80 37.25 8.34
CA PHE A 175 0.66 37.10 8.42
C PHE A 175 1.12 36.19 9.58
N ALA A 176 0.50 36.33 10.75
CA ALA A 176 0.84 35.50 11.92
C ALA A 176 0.56 34.00 11.67
N ALA A 177 -0.58 33.70 11.01
CA ALA A 177 -0.94 32.33 10.64
C ALA A 177 0.04 31.72 9.64
N LEU A 178 0.43 32.49 8.60
CA LEU A 178 1.42 32.05 7.62
C LEU A 178 2.80 31.81 8.27
N ARG A 179 3.19 32.64 9.24
CA ARG A 179 4.44 32.46 10.00
C ARG A 179 4.41 31.17 10.83
N GLU A 180 3.31 30.87 11.50
CA GLU A 180 3.14 29.62 12.24
C GLU A 180 3.15 28.39 11.33
N LEU A 181 2.41 28.45 10.22
CA LEU A 181 2.42 27.38 9.21
C LEU A 181 3.85 27.09 8.73
N ALA A 182 4.60 28.13 8.35
CA ALA A 182 5.98 27.99 7.93
C ALA A 182 6.89 27.42 9.03
N ALA A 183 6.63 27.73 10.31
CA ALA A 183 7.38 27.17 11.43
C ALA A 183 7.09 25.67 11.60
N VAL A 184 5.82 25.25 11.47
CA VAL A 184 5.43 23.84 11.50
C VAL A 184 6.04 23.08 10.32
N GLU A 185 6.01 23.64 9.11
CA GLU A 185 6.61 23.00 7.93
C GLU A 185 8.14 22.85 8.08
N ARG A 186 8.83 23.82 8.67
CA ARG A 186 10.26 23.67 9.01
C ARG A 186 10.50 22.49 9.95
N PHE A 187 9.66 22.34 10.98
CA PHE A 187 9.73 21.17 11.86
C PHE A 187 9.52 19.87 11.07
N VAL A 188 8.52 19.82 10.18
CA VAL A 188 8.26 18.63 9.35
C VAL A 188 9.46 18.27 8.48
N VAL A 189 10.02 19.24 7.73
CA VAL A 189 11.18 19.02 6.86
C VAL A 189 12.38 18.51 7.67
N ALA A 190 12.61 19.05 8.87
CA ALA A 190 13.71 18.62 9.73
C ALA A 190 13.54 17.19 10.28
N GLN A 191 12.30 16.72 10.47
CA GLN A 191 12.01 15.39 11.02
C GLN A 191 11.72 14.34 9.93
N PHE A 192 11.40 14.77 8.71
CA PHE A 192 10.96 13.92 7.61
C PHE A 192 11.29 14.53 6.25
N GLU A 193 12.48 14.20 5.73
CA GLU A 193 13.03 14.74 4.47
C GLU A 193 12.14 14.47 3.25
N GLU A 194 11.44 13.33 3.22
CA GLU A 194 10.52 12.96 2.12
C GLU A 194 9.38 13.97 1.93
N TYR A 195 9.06 14.80 2.94
CA TYR A 195 8.07 15.88 2.79
C TYR A 195 8.46 16.86 1.66
N ALA A 196 9.76 17.14 1.49
CA ALA A 196 10.25 18.06 0.46
C ALA A 196 10.04 17.55 -0.97
N THR A 197 9.73 16.26 -1.16
CA THR A 197 9.45 15.68 -2.49
C THR A 197 8.06 16.05 -3.03
N GLY A 198 7.18 16.61 -2.20
CA GLY A 198 5.80 16.92 -2.57
C GLY A 198 4.84 15.72 -2.52
N ALA A 199 5.31 14.52 -2.17
CA ALA A 199 4.48 13.33 -2.03
C ALA A 199 3.59 13.34 -0.76
N TRP A 200 3.68 14.39 0.06
CA TRP A 200 2.99 14.50 1.34
C TRP A 200 2.37 15.88 1.49
N CYS A 201 1.16 15.94 2.06
CA CYS A 201 0.45 17.17 2.36
C CYS A 201 0.24 17.30 3.88
N LEU A 202 0.45 18.50 4.41
CA LEU A 202 0.13 18.81 5.81
C LEU A 202 -1.38 18.79 6.03
N VAL A 203 -1.85 17.94 6.94
CA VAL A 203 -3.28 17.80 7.30
C VAL A 203 -3.64 18.73 8.44
N GLY A 204 -2.72 18.91 9.38
CA GLY A 204 -2.89 19.76 10.55
C GLY A 204 -1.89 19.44 11.67
N TRP A 205 -1.93 20.24 12.72
CA TRP A 205 -1.07 20.05 13.90
C TRP A 205 -1.85 20.33 15.19
N ASN A 206 -1.35 19.84 16.31
CA ASN A 206 -1.85 20.16 17.64
C ASN A 206 -0.67 20.37 18.57
N VAL A 207 -0.76 21.41 19.42
CA VAL A 207 0.21 21.65 20.48
C VAL A 207 -0.52 21.62 21.81
N ARG A 208 -0.20 20.62 22.63
CA ARG A 208 -0.72 20.52 23.99
C ARG A 208 0.33 21.02 24.98
N LYS A 209 -0.01 22.08 25.71
CA LYS A 209 0.83 22.63 26.78
C LYS A 209 0.50 21.93 28.10
N ILE A 210 1.54 21.57 28.84
CA ILE A 210 1.50 21.06 30.21
C ILE A 210 2.27 22.05 31.06
N ILE A 211 1.54 22.89 31.80
CA ILE A 211 2.12 23.98 32.59
C ILE A 211 2.62 23.40 33.91
N GLY A 212 3.95 23.43 34.11
CA GLY A 212 4.58 23.16 35.39
C GLY A 212 4.78 24.45 36.20
N THR A 213 5.32 24.30 37.41
CA THR A 213 5.52 25.42 38.35
C THR A 213 6.57 26.44 37.88
N TRP A 214 7.51 26.04 37.02
CA TRP A 214 8.65 26.87 36.58
C TRP A 214 8.99 26.74 35.09
N GLU A 215 8.32 25.83 34.37
CA GLU A 215 8.64 25.47 32.99
C GLU A 215 7.39 24.91 32.31
N VAL A 216 7.20 25.20 31.03
CA VAL A 216 6.12 24.64 30.22
C VAL A 216 6.67 23.47 29.42
N SER A 217 6.06 22.29 29.58
CA SER A 217 6.31 21.14 28.70
C SER A 217 5.25 21.12 27.62
N SER A 218 5.65 21.15 26.36
CA SER A 218 4.75 21.09 25.21
C SER A 218 4.89 19.77 24.46
N GLN A 219 3.75 19.22 24.04
CA GLN A 219 3.66 18.07 23.16
C GLN A 219 3.13 18.56 21.81
N LEU A 220 4.00 18.55 20.80
CA LEU A 220 3.64 18.84 19.42
C LEU A 220 3.30 17.54 18.71
N MET A 221 2.24 17.59 17.93
CA MET A 221 1.84 16.55 16.99
C MET A 221 1.52 17.19 15.64
N VAL A 222 2.07 16.63 14.56
CA VAL A 222 1.83 17.06 13.19
C VAL A 222 1.38 15.87 12.37
N VAL A 223 0.29 16.03 11.62
CA VAL A 223 -0.29 14.99 10.78
C VAL A 223 -0.08 15.34 9.32
N LEU A 224 0.50 14.40 8.58
CA LEU A 224 0.68 14.46 7.14
C LEU A 224 -0.19 13.40 6.49
N LYS A 225 -0.61 13.64 5.25
CA LYS A 225 -1.29 12.68 4.39
C LYS A 225 -0.45 12.46 3.15
N GLN A 226 -0.30 11.21 2.73
CA GLN A 226 0.33 10.92 1.45
C GLN A 226 -0.56 11.48 0.32
N ALA A 227 0.02 12.31 -0.55
CA ALA A 227 -0.66 12.77 -1.75
C ALA A 227 -0.92 11.54 -2.62
N GLY A 228 -2.20 11.26 -2.91
CA GLY A 228 -2.54 10.21 -3.86
C GLY A 228 -2.01 10.62 -5.24
N LEU A 229 -1.25 9.73 -5.86
CA LEU A 229 -1.00 9.78 -7.30
C LEU A 229 -2.30 9.52 -8.06
#